data_AF-A0A2V6VQY2-F1
#
_entry.id   AF-A0A2V6VQY2-F1
#
_cell.length_a   1.000
_cell.length_b   1.000
_cell.length_c   1.000
_cell.angle_alpha   90.00
_cell.angle_beta   90.00
_cell.angle_gamma   90.00
#
_symmetry.space_group_name_H-M   'P 1'
#
loop_
_entity.id
_entity.type
_entity.pdbx_description
1 polymer ?
#
loop_
_entity_poly.entity_id
_entity_poly.type
_entity_poly.pdbx_seq_one_letter_code
_entity_poly.pdbx_strand_id
1 'polypeptide(L)'
;MALRLYFTGTRSTEIHDVDNRLKDCLDALQGRVGGTKTKAGRPLKPIAPNDRQIWRVVVQKSRAPKNSHGRGHLTIRRLSAD
;
A
#
# COMPACT_ATOMS: atom_id res chain seq x y z
N MET A 1 9.20 -0.46 6.33
CA MET A 1 8.35 0.05 5.23
C MET A 1 7.58 1.28 5.71
N ALA A 2 7.42 2.30 4.86
CA ALA A 2 6.61 3.47 5.16
C ALA A 2 5.60 3.72 4.02
N LEU A 3 4.32 3.83 4.35
CA LEU A 3 3.22 4.03 3.41
C LEU A 3 2.48 5.32 3.74
N ARG A 4 2.50 6.27 2.81
CA ARG A 4 1.72 7.50 2.88
C ARG A 4 0.50 7.38 1.98
N LEU A 5 -0.66 7.31 2.62
CA LEU A 5 -1.96 7.28 1.95
C LEU A 5 -2.47 8.71 1.85
N TYR A 6 -2.64 9.18 0.63
CA TYR A 6 -3.26 10.47 0.37
C TYR A 6 -4.73 10.32 0.04
N PHE A 7 -5.53 11.15 0.68
CA PHE A 7 -6.97 11.23 0.43
C PHE A 7 -7.30 12.65 -0.03
N THR A 8 -8.13 12.76 -1.06
CA THR A 8 -8.50 14.03 -1.70
C THR A 8 -9.78 14.64 -1.12
N GLY A 9 -10.53 13.90 -0.29
CA GLY A 9 -11.75 14.37 0.38
C GLY A 9 -11.78 14.04 1.87
N THR A 10 -12.44 14.88 2.66
CA THR A 10 -12.62 14.73 4.13
C THR A 10 -13.39 13.46 4.50
N ARG A 11 -14.40 13.09 3.71
CA ARG A 11 -15.14 11.83 3.89
C ARG A 11 -14.27 10.60 3.59
N SER A 12 -13.35 10.69 2.63
CA SER A 12 -12.49 9.56 2.24
C SER A 12 -11.47 9.20 3.33
N THR A 13 -11.01 10.16 4.13
CA THR A 13 -10.14 9.87 5.28
C THR A 13 -10.84 9.10 6.39
N GLU A 14 -12.16 9.25 6.53
CA GLU A 14 -12.97 8.61 7.57
C GLU A 14 -13.48 7.23 7.14
N ILE A 15 -13.87 7.07 5.87
CA ILE A 15 -14.46 5.83 5.35
C ILE A 15 -13.42 4.73 5.12
N HIS A 16 -12.18 5.10 4.76
CA HIS A 16 -11.16 4.10 4.42
C HIS A 16 -10.32 3.71 5.62
N ASP A 17 -10.53 2.52 6.15
CA ASP A 17 -9.69 1.99 7.23
C ASP A 17 -8.24 1.75 6.78
N VAL A 18 -7.31 2.07 7.68
CA VAL A 18 -5.87 1.95 7.44
C VAL A 18 -5.47 0.49 7.19
N ASP A 19 -6.10 -0.46 7.90
CA ASP A 19 -5.80 -1.88 7.81
C ASP A 19 -6.16 -2.47 6.44
N ASN A 20 -7.33 -2.11 5.91
CA ASN A 20 -7.85 -2.56 4.63
C ASN A 20 -6.99 -2.01 3.49
N ARG A 21 -6.54 -0.76 3.60
CA ARG A 21 -5.60 -0.18 2.63
C ARG A 21 -4.22 -0.82 2.73
N LEU A 22 -3.75 -1.12 3.94
CA LEU A 22 -2.49 -1.84 4.15
C LEU A 22 -2.56 -3.23 3.50
N LYS A 23 -3.62 -3.99 3.75
CA LYS A 23 -3.84 -5.32 3.16
C LYS A 23 -3.79 -5.26 1.63
N ASP A 24 -4.51 -4.33 1.02
CA ASP A 24 -4.49 -4.13 -0.44
C ASP A 24 -3.07 -3.82 -0.96
N CYS A 25 -2.30 -3.01 -0.23
CA CYS A 25 -0.90 -2.74 -0.58
C CYS A 25 -0.01 -3.98 -0.45
N LEU A 26 -0.17 -4.79 0.60
CA LEU A 26 0.59 -6.03 0.82
C LEU A 26 0.28 -7.08 -0.25
N ASP A 27 -0.98 -7.21 -0.65
CA ASP A 27 -1.39 -8.09 -1.75
C ASP A 27 -0.79 -7.62 -3.07
N ALA A 28 -0.83 -6.31 -3.37
CA ALA A 28 -0.23 -5.75 -4.57
C ALA A 28 1.30 -5.94 -4.62
N LEU A 29 1.99 -5.83 -3.47
CA LEU A 29 3.44 -6.09 -3.38
C LEU A 29 3.80 -7.54 -3.71
N GLN A 30 2.90 -8.48 -3.41
CA GLN A 30 3.03 -9.90 -3.75
C GLN A 30 2.57 -10.21 -5.18
N GLY A 31 2.23 -9.19 -5.98
CA GLY A 31 1.72 -9.37 -7.34
C GLY A 31 0.27 -9.84 -7.40
N ARG A 32 -0.46 -9.84 -6.28
CA ARG A 32 -1.86 -10.22 -6.17
C ARG A 32 -2.76 -8.98 -6.34
N VAL A 33 -2.82 -8.47 -7.55
CA VAL A 33 -3.68 -7.33 -7.89
C VAL A 33 -5.00 -7.83 -8.46
N GLY A 34 -6.13 -7.39 -7.91
CA GLY A 34 -7.49 -7.66 -8.43
C GLY A 34 -8.42 -8.48 -7.53
N GLY A 35 -7.96 -8.99 -6.39
CA GLY A 35 -8.78 -9.80 -5.49
C GLY A 35 -9.20 -11.16 -6.08
N THR A 36 -9.65 -12.08 -5.24
CA THR A 36 -10.00 -13.47 -5.63
C THR A 36 -11.17 -13.58 -6.61
N LYS A 37 -11.94 -12.50 -6.80
CA LYS A 37 -13.14 -12.47 -7.64
C LYS A 37 -12.89 -12.00 -9.07
N THR A 38 -11.72 -11.45 -9.40
CA THR A 38 -11.42 -11.10 -10.79
C THR A 38 -10.71 -12.27 -11.48
N LYS A 39 -11.34 -12.82 -12.52
CA LYS A 39 -10.74 -13.81 -13.44
C LYS A 39 -9.54 -13.24 -14.25
N ALA A 40 -9.10 -12.03 -13.92
CA ALA A 40 -8.08 -11.25 -14.61
C ALA A 40 -6.90 -10.93 -13.68
N GLY A 41 -6.58 -11.83 -12.74
CA GLY A 41 -5.34 -11.75 -11.97
C GLY A 41 -4.16 -11.85 -12.92
N ARG A 42 -3.72 -10.71 -13.47
CA ARG A 42 -2.43 -10.62 -14.16
C ARG A 42 -1.38 -10.83 -13.08
N PRO A 43 -0.61 -11.93 -13.11
CA PRO A 43 0.50 -12.09 -12.18
C PRO A 43 1.50 -10.99 -12.49
N LEU A 44 1.53 -9.95 -11.66
CA LEU A 44 2.58 -8.96 -11.70
C LEU A 44 3.82 -9.57 -11.02
N LYS A 45 5.00 -9.21 -11.51
CA LYS A 45 6.25 -9.61 -10.85
C LYS A 45 6.22 -9.09 -9.40
N PRO A 46 6.27 -9.97 -8.38
CA PRO A 46 6.19 -9.54 -6.99
C PRO A 46 7.39 -8.66 -6.65
N ILE A 47 7.13 -7.53 -5.98
CA ILE A 47 8.16 -6.65 -5.40
C ILE A 47 8.66 -7.26 -4.09
N ALA A 48 7.75 -7.84 -3.31
CA ALA A 48 8.06 -8.66 -2.14
C ALA A 48 7.43 -10.05 -2.34
N PRO A 49 8.22 -11.14 -2.39
CA PRO A 49 7.66 -12.48 -2.60
C PRO A 49 6.77 -12.96 -1.46
N ASN A 50 6.92 -12.40 -0.25
CA ASN A 50 6.08 -12.72 0.90
C ASN A 50 5.97 -11.50 1.85
N ASP A 51 4.79 -11.25 2.40
CA ASP A 51 4.56 -10.19 3.40
C ASP A 51 5.28 -10.44 4.74
N ARG A 52 5.62 -11.70 5.06
CA ARG A 52 6.47 -12.07 6.21
C ARG A 52 7.84 -11.39 6.23
N GLN A 53 8.31 -10.89 5.08
CA GLN A 53 9.57 -10.13 5.00
C GLN A 53 9.43 -8.69 5.53
N ILE A 54 8.20 -8.22 5.75
CA ILE A 54 7.93 -6.88 6.23
C ILE A 54 7.92 -6.88 7.75
N TRP A 55 9.07 -6.51 8.30
CA TRP A 55 9.29 -6.52 9.76
C TRP A 55 8.61 -5.36 10.48
N ARG A 56 8.47 -4.22 9.82
CA ARG A 56 7.83 -3.01 10.36
C ARG A 56 7.17 -2.23 9.24
N VAL A 57 5.93 -1.83 9.47
CA VAL A 57 5.21 -0.87 8.62
C VAL A 57 4.76 0.33 9.44
N VAL A 58 4.92 1.52 8.85
CA VAL A 58 4.29 2.75 9.34
C VAL A 58 3.34 3.22 8.25
N VAL A 59 2.05 3.31 8.58
CA VAL A 59 1.02 3.80 7.66
C VAL A 59 0.49 5.13 8.17
N GLN A 60 0.53 6.15 7.31
CA GLN A 60 0.07 7.48 7.66
C GLN A 60 -0.97 7.96 6.64
N LYS A 61 -2.15 8.32 7.15
CA LYS A 61 -3.13 9.10 6.38
C LYS A 61 -2.68 10.55 6.36
N SER A 62 -2.67 11.16 5.19
CA SER A 62 -2.36 12.58 5.03
C SER A 62 -3.18 13.18 3.90
N ARG A 63 -3.34 14.50 3.88
CA ARG A 63 -3.95 15.19 2.74
C ARG A 63 -3.00 15.10 1.55
N ALA A 64 -3.55 14.92 0.36
CA ALA A 64 -2.74 14.92 -0.87
C ALA A 64 -2.01 16.27 -1.01
N PRO A 65 -0.67 16.31 -1.05
CA PRO A 65 0.04 17.53 -1.43
C PRO A 65 -0.29 17.84 -2.90
N LYS A 66 -0.28 19.14 -3.27
CA LYS A 66 -0.67 19.60 -4.61
C LYS A 66 0.07 18.87 -5.75
N ASN A 67 1.30 18.42 -5.49
CA ASN A 67 2.17 17.75 -6.45
C ASN A 67 2.07 16.22 -6.47
N SER A 68 1.22 15.59 -5.65
CA SER A 68 1.09 14.11 -5.67
C SER A 68 0.09 13.61 -6.71
N HIS A 69 -0.64 14.50 -7.39
CA HIS A 69 -1.76 14.14 -8.28
C HIS A 69 -2.78 13.18 -7.63
N GLY A 70 -2.93 13.25 -6.31
CA GLY A 70 -3.82 12.36 -5.54
C GLY A 70 -3.31 10.92 -5.38
N ARG A 71 -2.04 10.62 -5.71
CA ARG A 71 -1.46 9.27 -5.62
C ARG A 71 -0.61 9.10 -4.36
N GLY A 72 -0.88 8.04 -3.59
CA GLY A 72 -0.10 7.66 -2.41
C GLY A 72 1.36 7.35 -2.73
N HIS A 73 2.21 7.36 -1.70
CA HIS A 73 3.63 7.05 -1.82
C HIS A 73 3.99 5.87 -0.92
N LEU A 74 4.70 4.90 -1.49
CA LEU A 74 5.23 3.74 -0.77
C LEU A 74 6.76 3.78 -0.79
N THR A 75 7.38 3.72 0.39
CA THR A 75 8.83 3.64 0.54
C THR A 75 9.20 2.32 1.19
N ILE A 76 9.94 1.50 0.44
CA ILE A 76 10.47 0.21 0.91
C ILE A 76 11.96 0.41 1.20
N ARG A 77 12.36 0.10 2.43
CA ARG A 77 13.77 0.10 2.85
C ARG A 77 14.11 -1.30 3.33
N ARG A 78 15.29 -1.78 2.93
CA ARG A 78 15.85 -3.03 3.46
C ARG A 78 16.10 -2.87 4.96
N LEU A 79 15.74 -3.88 5.74
CA LEU A 79 16.19 -3.98 7.12
C LEU A 79 17.68 -4.33 7.05
N SER A 80 18.55 -3.37 7.33
CA SER A 80 19.96 -3.68 7.60
C SER A 80 20.01 -4.21 9.02
N ALA A 81 20.57 -5.40 9.21
CA ALA A 81 21.12 -5.75 10.50
C ALA A 81 22.39 -4.90 10.65
N ASP A 82 22.47 -4.12 11.72
CA ASP A 82 23.76 -3.70 12.26
C ASP A 82 24.37 -4.91 13.01
#